data_AF-A0A0X8K041-F1
#
_entry.id   AF-A0A0X8K041-F1
#
_cell.length_a   1.000
_cell.length_b   1.000
_cell.length_c   1.000
_cell.angle_alpha   90.00
_cell.angle_beta   90.00
_cell.angle_gamma   90.00
#
_symmetry.space_group_name_H-M   'P 1'
#
loop_
_entity.id
_entity.type
_entity.pdbx_description
1 polymer ?
#
loop_
_entity_poly.entity_id
_entity_poly.type
_entity_poly.pdbx_seq_one_letter_code
_entity_poly.pdbx_strand_id
1 'polypeptide(L)'
;MPTRLRHRHRAGHGPCRTRLLTLGLTLIAALPLGACGPAHNGQLTVEPAGASSTATSSSSDAPSATPTPSATSSATAWTAPNVTISNDTTGTWHRQDDILEHPVETPSKISQAYKFDAGGCLAIIFYDASQTIHDEGRRGGDNLSSSTKVQETMSNHSSFVVASGPTSVNAVRDDNGTLPGYEIAYTATVTYANGSTGDVAGYRFFRQISDPGVTLEIFLECAPDNLAPSDTWHQFLFSTRVEGLDAGAMG
;
A
#
# COMPACT_ATOMS: atom_id res chain seq x y z
N MET A 1 -43.55 31.69 -50.18
CA MET A 1 -44.28 30.62 -50.88
C MET A 1 -43.54 29.30 -50.70
N PRO A 2 -44.15 28.27 -50.08
CA PRO A 2 -43.53 26.94 -49.96
C PRO A 2 -44.20 25.93 -50.90
N THR A 3 -43.40 25.19 -51.67
CA THR A 3 -43.85 24.05 -52.48
C THR A 3 -43.67 22.74 -51.70
N ARG A 4 -44.72 21.92 -51.75
CA ARG A 4 -44.89 20.65 -51.04
C ARG A 4 -44.23 19.44 -51.74
N LEU A 5 -44.17 18.36 -50.96
CA LEU A 5 -44.29 16.92 -51.29
C LEU A 5 -43.01 16.12 -51.60
N ARG A 6 -42.66 15.16 -50.72
CA ARG A 6 -43.23 13.80 -50.78
C ARG A 6 -42.92 12.97 -49.53
N HIS A 7 -43.98 12.37 -48.98
CA HIS A 7 -43.96 11.21 -48.10
C HIS A 7 -43.41 9.98 -48.81
N ARG A 8 -42.60 9.17 -48.10
CA ARG A 8 -42.64 7.70 -48.20
C ARG A 8 -42.48 7.10 -46.80
N HIS A 9 -43.52 6.39 -46.39
CA HIS A 9 -43.52 5.46 -45.27
C HIS A 9 -42.75 4.19 -45.64
N ARG A 10 -41.92 3.68 -44.72
CA ARG A 10 -41.71 2.24 -44.56
C ARG A 10 -41.72 1.92 -43.06
N ALA A 11 -42.83 1.31 -42.65
CA ALA A 11 -42.91 0.48 -41.46
C ALA A 11 -42.39 -0.91 -41.82
N GLY A 12 -41.65 -1.54 -40.91
CA GLY A 12 -41.12 -2.89 -41.11
C GLY A 12 -40.30 -3.39 -39.92
N HIS A 13 -41.01 -3.88 -38.90
CA HIS A 13 -40.67 -5.00 -38.01
C HIS A 13 -39.30 -5.08 -37.30
N GLY A 14 -39.35 -4.85 -35.97
CA GLY A 14 -39.16 -5.94 -34.99
C GLY A 14 -37.74 -6.19 -34.41
N PRO A 15 -37.57 -6.20 -33.08
CA PRO A 15 -36.30 -6.49 -32.42
C PRO A 15 -36.13 -8.01 -32.22
N CYS A 16 -34.93 -8.55 -32.50
CA CYS A 16 -34.59 -9.91 -32.09
C CYS A 16 -33.81 -9.88 -30.77
N ARG A 17 -34.57 -10.06 -29.68
CA ARG A 17 -34.13 -10.56 -28.38
C ARG A 17 -33.62 -12.00 -28.53
N THR A 18 -32.47 -12.30 -27.95
CA THR A 18 -32.12 -13.66 -27.51
C THR A 18 -31.84 -13.63 -26.02
N ARG A 19 -32.83 -14.05 -25.23
CA ARG A 19 -32.65 -14.56 -23.86
C ARG A 19 -32.90 -16.06 -23.91
N LEU A 20 -32.07 -16.82 -23.20
CA LEU A 20 -32.34 -18.01 -22.35
C LEU A 20 -31.02 -18.84 -22.28
N LEU A 21 -30.31 -18.88 -21.14
CA LEU A 21 -30.48 -19.69 -19.91
C LEU A 21 -30.03 -21.16 -20.05
N THR A 22 -28.96 -21.52 -19.34
CA THR A 22 -28.66 -22.86 -18.72
C THR A 22 -27.34 -22.73 -17.95
N LEU A 23 -27.28 -22.64 -16.62
CA LEU A 23 -27.37 -23.67 -15.55
C LEU A 23 -26.33 -24.82 -15.63
N GLY A 24 -25.53 -24.95 -14.56
CA GLY A 24 -24.65 -26.09 -14.22
C GLY A 24 -23.19 -25.86 -14.63
N LEU A 25 -22.16 -26.08 -13.82
CA LEU A 25 -21.99 -27.10 -12.77
C LEU A 25 -20.82 -26.68 -11.85
N THR A 26 -21.05 -26.76 -10.55
CA THR A 26 -20.06 -26.73 -9.47
C THR A 26 -19.05 -27.87 -9.59
N LEU A 27 -17.75 -27.59 -9.42
CA LEU A 27 -16.78 -28.61 -8.98
C LEU A 27 -15.99 -28.08 -7.78
N ILE A 28 -16.46 -28.45 -6.59
CA ILE A 28 -15.71 -28.36 -5.33
C ILE A 28 -14.81 -29.60 -5.30
N ALA A 29 -13.50 -29.42 -5.40
CA ALA A 29 -12.55 -30.44 -4.99
C ALA A 29 -12.10 -30.11 -3.57
N ALA A 30 -12.58 -30.90 -2.61
CA ALA A 30 -12.14 -30.87 -1.23
C ALA A 30 -11.12 -32.00 -0.97
N LEU A 31 -10.14 -31.67 -0.12
CA LEU A 31 -9.38 -32.55 0.83
C LEU A 31 -8.24 -33.42 0.25
N PRO A 32 -7.18 -33.75 1.04
CA PRO A 32 -7.19 -33.87 2.51
C PRO A 32 -6.07 -33.17 3.30
N LEU A 33 -6.40 -32.91 4.57
CA LEU A 33 -5.46 -32.76 5.69
C LEU A 33 -4.71 -34.09 5.91
N GLY A 34 -3.39 -34.07 5.71
CA GLY A 34 -2.48 -35.15 6.10
C GLY A 34 -1.79 -34.81 7.43
N ALA A 35 -2.03 -35.64 8.44
CA ALA A 35 -1.53 -35.50 9.79
C ALA A 35 -0.09 -36.03 9.97
N CYS A 36 0.56 -35.50 11.03
CA CYS A 36 1.45 -36.18 11.98
C CYS A 36 2.81 -36.77 11.52
N GLY A 37 3.90 -36.10 11.92
CA GLY A 37 5.13 -36.60 12.61
C GLY A 37 5.99 -37.73 12.02
N PRO A 38 7.31 -37.81 12.31
CA PRO A 38 7.87 -37.61 13.66
C PRO A 38 9.19 -36.83 13.77
N ALA A 39 9.52 -36.58 15.04
CA ALA A 39 10.72 -36.02 15.65
C ALA A 39 12.07 -36.48 15.07
N HIS A 40 13.05 -35.58 15.14
CA HIS A 40 14.47 -35.93 15.21
C HIS A 40 15.09 -35.21 16.42
N ASN A 41 15.47 -36.02 17.40
CA ASN A 41 16.36 -35.67 18.50
C ASN A 41 17.81 -35.68 18.01
N GLY A 42 18.60 -34.73 18.51
CA GLY A 42 20.05 -34.64 18.35
C GLY A 42 20.53 -33.29 18.90
N GLN A 43 20.40 -33.08 20.22
CA GLN A 43 21.48 -33.29 21.20
C GLN A 43 22.75 -32.48 20.88
N LEU A 44 22.82 -31.29 21.47
CA LEU A 44 24.10 -30.66 21.83
C LEU A 44 24.14 -30.51 23.36
N THR A 45 24.96 -31.38 23.93
CA THR A 45 25.47 -31.41 25.29
C THR A 45 26.09 -30.06 25.68
N VAL A 46 25.64 -29.47 26.80
CA VAL A 46 26.52 -28.77 27.73
C VAL A 46 26.10 -29.11 29.16
N GLU A 47 27.09 -29.62 29.89
CA GLU A 47 27.13 -30.12 31.26
C GLU A 47 26.68 -29.10 32.33
N PRO A 48 25.95 -29.51 33.38
CA PRO A 48 25.85 -28.74 34.61
C PRO A 48 26.91 -29.20 35.61
N ALA A 49 27.94 -28.38 35.83
CA ALA A 49 28.84 -28.57 36.95
C ALA A 49 28.13 -28.17 38.25
N GLY A 50 27.71 -29.17 39.03
CA GLY A 50 27.36 -28.99 40.44
C GLY A 50 28.53 -29.36 41.34
N ALA A 51 28.85 -28.53 42.32
CA ALA A 51 29.42 -28.96 43.59
C ALA A 51 29.16 -27.93 44.70
N SER A 52 28.54 -28.43 45.76
CA SER A 52 28.32 -27.85 47.11
C SER A 52 29.67 -27.63 47.83
N SER A 53 29.87 -26.72 48.79
CA SER A 53 29.30 -26.79 50.14
C SER A 53 29.87 -25.72 51.10
N THR A 54 29.02 -25.35 52.07
CA THR A 54 29.28 -24.89 53.47
C THR A 54 29.92 -23.53 53.81
N ALA A 55 29.33 -22.94 54.84
CA ALA A 55 29.53 -21.60 55.39
C ALA A 55 30.70 -21.49 56.39
N THR A 56 31.24 -20.27 56.53
CA THR A 56 31.65 -19.67 57.82
C THR A 56 31.80 -18.16 57.70
N SER A 57 31.47 -17.47 58.79
CA SER A 57 31.44 -16.02 59.00
C SER A 57 32.82 -15.34 59.03
N SER A 58 32.87 -14.06 58.65
CA SER A 58 33.42 -12.91 59.44
C SER A 58 34.14 -11.82 58.61
N SER A 59 33.66 -10.59 58.83
CA SER A 59 34.37 -9.29 58.94
C SER A 59 35.18 -8.67 57.79
N SER A 60 34.70 -7.47 57.41
CA SER A 60 35.43 -6.19 57.28
C SER A 60 36.25 -5.85 56.01
N ASP A 61 35.76 -4.79 55.35
CA ASP A 61 36.45 -3.63 54.75
C ASP A 61 37.45 -3.83 53.60
N ALA A 62 36.94 -3.69 52.37
CA ALA A 62 37.61 -2.99 51.25
C ALA A 62 36.59 -2.67 50.13
N PRO A 63 36.62 -1.48 49.47
CA PRO A 63 35.72 -1.19 48.37
C PRO A 63 36.25 -1.88 47.11
N SER A 64 35.64 -3.00 46.74
CA SER A 64 35.88 -3.63 45.43
C SER A 64 35.10 -2.84 44.37
N ALA A 65 35.82 -2.08 43.55
CA ALA A 65 35.26 -1.43 42.38
C ALA A 65 34.80 -2.51 41.38
N THR A 66 33.54 -2.92 41.48
CA THR A 66 32.85 -3.67 40.43
C THR A 66 32.85 -2.81 39.17
N PRO A 67 33.42 -3.24 38.03
CA PRO A 67 33.18 -2.57 36.78
C PRO A 67 31.71 -2.81 36.44
N THR A 68 30.86 -1.82 36.67
CA THR A 68 29.52 -1.79 36.09
C THR A 68 29.70 -1.92 34.58
N PRO A 69 29.15 -2.94 33.91
CA PRO A 69 29.09 -2.93 32.46
C PRO A 69 28.16 -1.77 32.09
N SER A 70 28.74 -0.63 31.74
CA SER A 70 28.03 0.41 30.99
C SER A 70 27.72 -0.20 29.63
N ALA A 71 26.61 -0.93 29.55
CA ALA A 71 25.91 -1.12 28.30
C ALA A 71 25.37 0.25 27.88
N THR A 72 26.26 1.09 27.36
CA THR A 72 25.84 2.17 26.49
C THR A 72 25.27 1.46 25.27
N SER A 73 23.96 1.23 25.28
CA SER A 73 23.22 0.88 24.08
C SER A 73 23.47 2.00 23.08
N SER A 74 24.45 1.81 22.20
CA SER A 74 24.60 2.64 21.01
C SER A 74 23.41 2.33 20.13
N ALA A 75 22.26 2.95 20.44
CA ALA A 75 21.13 2.98 19.54
C ALA A 75 21.66 3.57 18.24
N THR A 76 21.74 2.74 17.20
CA THR A 76 22.09 3.23 15.87
C THR A 76 21.01 4.22 15.47
N ALA A 77 21.39 5.45 15.15
CA ALA A 77 20.45 6.46 14.71
C ALA A 77 19.77 5.96 13.43
N TRP A 78 18.43 6.01 13.39
CA TRP A 78 17.67 5.64 12.21
C TRP A 78 18.13 6.47 11.00
N THR A 79 18.28 5.83 9.85
CA THR A 79 18.67 6.46 8.59
C THR A 79 17.60 6.15 7.55
N ALA A 80 17.17 7.17 6.80
CA ALA A 80 16.18 6.98 5.75
C ALA A 80 16.70 6.00 4.69
N PRO A 81 15.87 5.06 4.21
CA PRO A 81 16.27 4.17 3.13
C PRO A 81 16.43 4.95 1.83
N ASN A 82 17.33 4.47 0.98
CA ASN A 82 17.54 5.05 -0.34
C ASN A 82 16.56 4.42 -1.34
N VAL A 83 15.44 5.10 -1.56
CA VAL A 83 14.34 4.58 -2.39
C VAL A 83 14.24 5.35 -3.69
N THR A 84 14.01 4.63 -4.78
CA THR A 84 13.68 5.22 -6.08
C THR A 84 12.31 4.72 -6.51
N ILE A 85 11.46 5.61 -7.02
CA ILE A 85 10.15 5.25 -7.56
C ILE A 85 10.11 5.60 -9.04
N SER A 86 9.76 4.61 -9.84
CA SER A 86 9.53 4.76 -11.27
C SER A 86 8.17 4.18 -11.65
N ASN A 87 7.67 4.60 -12.80
CA ASN A 87 6.44 4.09 -13.36
C ASN A 87 6.69 3.79 -14.84
N ASP A 88 6.79 2.50 -15.18
CA ASP A 88 7.06 2.04 -16.55
C ASP A 88 5.74 1.95 -17.31
N THR A 89 5.25 3.11 -17.74
CA THR A 89 4.04 3.21 -18.55
C THR A 89 4.43 3.37 -19.99
N THR A 90 4.37 2.26 -20.72
CA THR A 90 4.44 2.28 -22.18
C THR A 90 3.22 3.03 -22.74
N GLY A 91 3.32 4.36 -22.83
CA GLY A 91 2.48 5.23 -23.66
C GLY A 91 1.14 5.70 -23.10
N THR A 92 0.64 5.17 -21.99
CA THR A 92 -0.73 5.49 -21.50
C THR A 92 -0.77 6.55 -20.38
N TRP A 93 0.31 6.66 -19.61
CA TRP A 93 0.44 7.64 -18.53
C TRP A 93 1.64 8.53 -18.81
N HIS A 94 1.44 9.82 -18.61
CA HIS A 94 2.48 10.81 -18.86
C HIS A 94 2.81 11.52 -17.58
N ARG A 95 4.09 11.49 -17.20
CA ARG A 95 4.58 12.22 -16.04
C ARG A 95 4.25 13.72 -16.19
N GLN A 96 3.78 14.30 -15.10
CA GLN A 96 3.41 15.71 -15.00
C GLN A 96 4.25 16.36 -13.91
N ASP A 97 5.34 17.00 -14.30
CA ASP A 97 6.24 17.64 -13.34
C ASP A 97 5.72 18.99 -12.83
N ASP A 98 4.78 19.62 -13.56
CA ASP A 98 4.28 20.97 -13.29
C ASP A 98 3.01 21.04 -12.42
N ILE A 99 2.38 19.89 -12.12
CA ILE A 99 1.09 19.85 -11.40
C ILE A 99 1.28 19.84 -9.88
N LEU A 100 2.36 19.21 -9.42
CA LEU A 100 2.69 19.19 -8.01
C LEU A 100 3.45 20.46 -7.66
N GLU A 101 3.01 21.17 -6.63
CA GLU A 101 3.67 22.39 -6.15
C GLU A 101 5.12 22.12 -5.73
N HIS A 102 5.45 20.85 -5.43
CA HIS A 102 6.76 20.39 -5.00
C HIS A 102 7.03 18.96 -5.51
N PRO A 103 7.52 18.73 -6.74
CA PRO A 103 8.21 17.48 -7.05
C PRO A 103 9.46 17.42 -6.16
N VAL A 104 9.32 16.75 -5.01
CA VAL A 104 10.44 16.49 -4.11
C VAL A 104 10.93 15.09 -4.44
N GLU A 105 12.20 14.95 -4.75
CA GLU A 105 12.89 13.66 -4.79
C GLU A 105 14.04 13.74 -3.79
N THR A 106 13.71 13.49 -2.53
CA THR A 106 14.67 13.36 -1.45
C THR A 106 14.62 11.94 -0.91
N PRO A 107 15.66 11.46 -0.22
CA PRO A 107 15.62 10.14 0.41
C PRO A 107 14.41 9.93 1.34
N SER A 108 13.86 11.02 1.90
CA SER A 108 12.76 10.98 2.86
C SER A 108 11.39 11.34 2.29
N LYS A 109 11.32 11.86 1.06
CA LYS A 109 10.06 12.30 0.46
C LYS A 109 10.13 12.26 -1.06
N ILE A 110 9.21 11.54 -1.68
CA ILE A 110 9.02 11.48 -3.13
C ILE A 110 7.58 11.85 -3.47
N SER A 111 7.39 12.70 -4.46
CA SER A 111 6.08 13.08 -4.98
C SER A 111 6.09 13.11 -6.50
N GLN A 112 5.26 12.31 -7.14
CA GLN A 112 5.19 12.19 -8.60
C GLN A 112 3.74 12.23 -9.07
N ALA A 113 3.45 12.90 -10.19
CA ALA A 113 2.11 12.94 -10.77
C ALA A 113 2.14 12.47 -12.22
N TYR A 114 1.04 11.82 -12.64
CA TYR A 114 0.88 11.22 -13.95
C TYR A 114 -0.53 11.49 -14.48
N LYS A 115 -0.64 11.80 -15.76
CA LYS A 115 -1.94 12.03 -16.41
C LYS A 115 -2.27 10.90 -17.38
N PHE A 116 -3.51 10.45 -17.35
CA PHE A 116 -4.04 9.43 -18.25
C PHE A 116 -4.56 10.03 -19.55
N ASP A 117 -4.13 9.49 -20.70
CA ASP A 117 -4.44 10.03 -22.02
C ASP A 117 -5.94 10.06 -22.36
N ALA A 118 -6.66 9.00 -22.02
CA ALA A 118 -8.02 8.79 -22.52
C ALA A 118 -9.13 9.25 -21.56
N GLY A 119 -8.81 9.81 -20.39
CA GLY A 119 -9.80 10.02 -19.33
C GLY A 119 -9.58 11.22 -18.40
N GLY A 120 -8.50 11.98 -18.58
CA GLY A 120 -8.26 13.19 -17.78
C GLY A 120 -8.01 12.95 -16.28
N CYS A 121 -7.93 11.69 -15.85
CA CYS A 121 -7.59 11.35 -14.48
C CYS A 121 -6.12 11.67 -14.17
N LEU A 122 -5.87 12.07 -12.94
CA LEU A 122 -4.58 12.37 -12.37
C LEU A 122 -4.22 11.27 -11.37
N ALA A 123 -3.13 10.54 -11.64
CA ALA A 123 -2.54 9.66 -10.66
C ALA A 123 -1.41 10.38 -9.92
N ILE A 124 -1.34 10.20 -8.60
CA ILE A 124 -0.35 10.86 -7.76
C ILE A 124 0.28 9.82 -6.85
N ILE A 125 1.61 9.78 -6.79
CA ILE A 125 2.38 8.92 -5.89
C ILE A 125 3.02 9.81 -4.84
N PHE A 126 2.79 9.48 -3.57
CA PHE A 126 3.47 10.02 -2.42
C PHE A 126 4.26 8.92 -1.72
N TYR A 127 5.48 9.25 -1.35
CA TYR A 127 6.30 8.44 -0.48
C TYR A 127 6.90 9.33 0.59
N ASP A 128 6.88 8.85 1.82
CA ASP A 128 7.49 9.49 2.96
C ASP A 128 8.29 8.45 3.75
N ALA A 129 9.45 8.85 4.25
CA ALA A 129 10.25 8.08 5.18
C ALA A 129 10.56 8.90 6.43
N SER A 130 10.30 8.34 7.60
CA SER A 130 10.60 9.00 8.87
C SER A 130 10.88 8.00 9.98
N GLN A 131 11.68 8.44 10.95
CA GLN A 131 11.91 7.70 12.18
C GLN A 131 10.59 7.47 12.95
N THR A 132 9.63 8.39 12.87
CA THR A 132 8.31 8.22 13.50
C THR A 132 7.60 6.99 12.95
N ILE A 133 7.58 6.80 11.63
CA ILE A 133 6.97 5.61 11.00
C ILE A 133 7.72 4.34 11.46
N HIS A 134 9.05 4.42 11.56
CA HIS A 134 9.86 3.31 12.08
C HIS A 134 9.49 2.93 13.51
N ASP A 135 9.30 3.92 14.37
CA ASP A 135 8.96 3.72 15.76
C ASP A 135 7.50 3.28 15.96
N GLU A 136 6.59 3.69 15.05
CA GLU A 136 5.16 3.35 15.06
C GLU A 136 4.87 1.88 14.73
N GLY A 137 5.70 1.24 13.90
CA GLY A 137 5.55 -0.19 13.56
C GLY A 137 5.46 -1.13 14.73
N ARG A 138 6.08 -0.76 15.84
CA ARG A 138 6.10 -1.53 17.07
C ARG A 138 4.75 -1.56 17.81
N ARG A 139 3.73 -0.79 17.37
CA ARG A 139 2.46 -0.61 18.10
C ARG A 139 1.23 -1.26 17.47
N GLY A 140 1.27 -1.68 16.20
CA GLY A 140 0.08 -2.23 15.53
C GLY A 140 0.34 -3.14 14.33
N GLY A 141 1.58 -3.27 13.87
CA GLY A 141 1.91 -4.01 12.66
C GLY A 141 1.51 -3.25 11.38
N ASP A 142 2.20 -3.58 10.29
CA ASP A 142 2.01 -2.92 9.01
C ASP A 142 0.61 -3.15 8.43
N ASN A 143 0.00 -4.31 8.72
CA ASN A 143 -1.33 -4.67 8.24
C ASN A 143 -2.43 -3.76 8.81
N LEU A 144 -2.44 -3.56 10.13
CA LEU A 144 -3.44 -2.70 10.80
C LEU A 144 -3.22 -1.23 10.41
N SER A 145 -1.97 -0.77 10.40
CA SER A 145 -1.64 0.60 10.01
C SER A 145 -2.07 0.88 8.57
N SER A 146 -1.74 -0.01 7.63
CA SER A 146 -2.06 0.21 6.21
C SER A 146 -3.57 0.18 5.93
N SER A 147 -4.30 -0.78 6.52
CA SER A 147 -5.77 -0.90 6.35
C SER A 147 -6.54 0.24 7.00
N THR A 148 -6.02 0.83 8.08
CA THR A 148 -6.62 2.00 8.73
C THR A 148 -6.32 3.27 7.93
N LYS A 149 -5.04 3.50 7.60
CA LYS A 149 -4.57 4.71 6.93
C LYS A 149 -5.18 4.91 5.55
N VAL A 150 -5.38 3.84 4.77
CA VAL A 150 -6.01 3.96 3.45
C VAL A 150 -7.43 4.56 3.53
N GLN A 151 -8.11 4.46 4.67
CA GLN A 151 -9.46 4.98 4.88
C GLN A 151 -9.48 6.35 5.58
N GLU A 152 -8.34 6.85 6.04
CA GLU A 152 -8.28 8.13 6.76
C GLU A 152 -8.44 9.31 5.81
N THR A 153 -9.31 10.25 6.15
CA THR A 153 -9.48 11.50 5.42
C THR A 153 -8.20 12.32 5.43
N MET A 154 -7.73 12.75 4.26
CA MET A 154 -6.59 13.65 4.14
C MET A 154 -6.95 15.10 4.51
N SER A 155 -5.95 15.87 4.91
CA SER A 155 -6.13 17.27 5.32
C SER A 155 -6.64 18.20 4.21
N ASN A 156 -6.32 17.92 2.95
CA ASN A 156 -6.81 18.68 1.79
C ASN A 156 -8.20 18.23 1.31
N HIS A 157 -8.79 17.20 1.94
CA HIS A 157 -10.10 16.68 1.60
C HIS A 157 -11.14 17.23 2.59
N SER A 158 -12.02 18.12 2.13
CA SER A 158 -13.12 18.65 2.96
C SER A 158 -14.27 17.65 3.10
N SER A 159 -14.35 16.69 2.19
CA SER A 159 -15.19 15.49 2.29
C SER A 159 -14.39 14.28 1.81
N PHE A 160 -14.67 13.10 2.38
CA PHE A 160 -14.07 11.84 1.97
C PHE A 160 -15.00 10.69 2.35
N VAL A 161 -15.46 9.95 1.35
CA VAL A 161 -16.40 8.84 1.51
C VAL A 161 -15.81 7.62 0.83
N VAL A 162 -15.55 6.57 1.61
CA VAL A 162 -15.13 5.27 1.10
C VAL A 162 -16.33 4.60 0.43
N ALA A 163 -16.21 4.35 -0.87
CA ALA A 163 -17.25 3.70 -1.67
C ALA A 163 -17.09 2.17 -1.70
N SER A 164 -15.85 1.66 -1.56
CA SER A 164 -15.56 0.23 -1.44
C SER A 164 -14.18 -0.01 -0.81
N GLY A 165 -13.96 -1.23 -0.31
CA GLY A 165 -12.74 -1.61 0.41
C GLY A 165 -12.84 -1.39 1.93
N PRO A 166 -11.71 -1.46 2.67
CA PRO A 166 -10.36 -1.68 2.17
C PRO A 166 -10.14 -3.13 1.72
N THR A 167 -9.51 -3.31 0.57
CA THR A 167 -9.18 -4.63 0.01
C THR A 167 -7.66 -4.77 -0.09
N SER A 168 -7.12 -5.91 0.32
CA SER A 168 -5.70 -6.18 0.14
C SER A 168 -5.39 -6.49 -1.33
N VAL A 169 -4.35 -5.85 -1.87
CA VAL A 169 -3.88 -6.04 -3.25
C VAL A 169 -2.36 -6.15 -3.30
N ASN A 170 -1.88 -6.95 -4.25
CA ASN A 170 -0.45 -7.17 -4.53
C ASN A 170 -0.12 -6.58 -5.89
N ALA A 171 -0.17 -5.24 -6.00
CA ALA A 171 -0.17 -4.56 -7.29
C ALA A 171 1.10 -3.78 -7.58
N VAL A 172 1.73 -3.15 -6.59
CA VAL A 172 2.99 -2.40 -6.79
C VAL A 172 4.17 -3.36 -6.80
N ARG A 173 5.21 -3.12 -7.60
CA ARG A 173 6.42 -3.96 -7.61
C ARG A 173 7.50 -3.38 -6.71
N ASP A 174 8.18 -4.24 -5.95
CA ASP A 174 9.42 -3.90 -5.22
C ASP A 174 10.62 -4.72 -5.74
N ASP A 175 11.74 -4.76 -5.00
CA ASP A 175 12.93 -5.50 -5.44
C ASP A 175 12.76 -7.03 -5.39
N ASN A 176 11.85 -7.54 -4.57
CA ASN A 176 11.66 -8.97 -4.34
C ASN A 176 10.32 -9.54 -4.85
N GLY A 177 9.48 -8.70 -5.48
CA GLY A 177 8.28 -9.16 -6.17
C GLY A 177 7.21 -8.09 -6.20
N THR A 178 6.13 -8.34 -5.46
CA THR A 178 5.00 -7.42 -5.32
C THR A 178 4.91 -6.92 -3.89
N LEU A 179 4.79 -5.61 -3.74
CA LEU A 179 4.54 -4.90 -2.51
C LEU A 179 3.03 -4.98 -2.18
N PRO A 180 2.63 -5.79 -1.19
CA PRO A 180 1.24 -5.86 -0.74
C PRO A 180 0.84 -4.53 -0.11
N GLY A 181 -0.40 -4.12 -0.29
CA GLY A 181 -1.00 -2.99 0.41
C GLY A 181 -2.51 -3.07 0.41
N TYR A 182 -3.16 -1.98 0.80
CA TYR A 182 -4.60 -1.86 0.79
C TYR A 182 -5.07 -0.83 -0.21
N GLU A 183 -6.20 -1.10 -0.85
CA GLU A 183 -6.87 -0.14 -1.71
C GLU A 183 -8.33 0.08 -1.35
N ILE A 184 -8.84 1.24 -1.76
CA ILE A 184 -10.26 1.61 -1.70
C ILE A 184 -10.67 2.31 -2.99
N ALA A 185 -11.97 2.33 -3.25
CA ALA A 185 -12.58 3.37 -4.09
C ALA A 185 -13.20 4.44 -3.20
N TYR A 186 -13.14 5.71 -3.60
CA TYR A 186 -13.65 6.82 -2.81
C TYR A 186 -14.24 7.93 -3.67
N THR A 187 -15.01 8.81 -3.01
CA THR A 187 -15.39 10.13 -3.51
C THR A 187 -14.99 11.19 -2.51
N ALA A 188 -14.62 12.37 -2.98
CA ALA A 188 -14.16 13.44 -2.11
C ALA A 188 -14.35 14.83 -2.71
N THR A 189 -14.20 15.86 -1.87
CA THR A 189 -14.07 17.25 -2.28
C THR A 189 -12.66 17.72 -1.91
N VAL A 190 -11.81 17.92 -2.92
CA VAL A 190 -10.39 18.23 -2.76
C VAL A 190 -10.16 19.72 -2.86
N THR A 191 -9.35 20.27 -1.96
CA THR A 191 -8.79 21.62 -2.06
C THR A 191 -7.39 21.52 -2.65
N TYR A 192 -7.18 22.12 -3.82
CA TYR A 192 -5.89 22.14 -4.49
C TYR A 192 -5.02 23.29 -4.00
N ALA A 193 -3.71 23.21 -4.24
CA ALA A 193 -2.73 24.21 -3.82
C ALA A 193 -3.06 25.64 -4.29
N ASN A 194 -3.68 25.78 -5.46
CA ASN A 194 -4.14 27.07 -5.98
C ASN A 194 -5.38 27.65 -5.26
N GLY A 195 -5.89 26.98 -4.22
CA GLY A 195 -7.07 27.35 -3.45
C GLY A 195 -8.40 26.97 -4.08
N SER A 196 -8.40 26.39 -5.28
CA SER A 196 -9.62 25.89 -5.91
C SER A 196 -10.10 24.60 -5.24
N THR A 197 -11.40 24.37 -5.26
CA THR A 197 -12.01 23.13 -4.79
C THR A 197 -12.69 22.38 -5.94
N GLY A 198 -12.68 21.06 -5.88
CA GLY A 198 -13.35 20.21 -6.85
C GLY A 198 -13.76 18.87 -6.28
N ASP A 199 -14.92 18.37 -6.72
CA ASP A 199 -15.35 17.02 -6.41
C ASP A 199 -14.61 16.02 -7.29
N VAL A 200 -14.19 14.90 -6.71
CA VAL A 200 -13.48 13.82 -7.38
C VAL A 200 -14.08 12.47 -7.02
N ALA A 201 -13.95 11.52 -7.95
CA ALA A 201 -14.08 10.10 -7.66
C ALA A 201 -12.75 9.43 -8.00
N GLY A 202 -12.37 8.41 -7.23
CA GLY A 202 -11.02 7.89 -7.33
C GLY A 202 -10.78 6.55 -6.66
N TYR A 203 -9.52 6.13 -6.76
CA TYR A 203 -8.96 5.00 -6.04
C TYR A 203 -7.78 5.47 -5.20
N ARG A 204 -7.55 4.82 -4.07
CA ARG A 204 -6.38 5.06 -3.23
C ARG A 204 -5.75 3.73 -2.89
N PHE A 205 -4.43 3.66 -2.97
CA PHE A 205 -3.61 2.58 -2.43
C PHE A 205 -2.74 3.12 -1.31
N PHE A 206 -2.55 2.33 -0.26
CA PHE A 206 -1.65 2.68 0.84
C PHE A 206 -0.91 1.44 1.37
N ARG A 207 0.38 1.62 1.64
CA ARG A 207 1.24 0.66 2.33
C ARG A 207 2.20 1.39 3.26
N GLN A 208 2.16 1.07 4.54
CA GLN A 208 3.20 1.44 5.52
C GLN A 208 4.12 0.25 5.74
N ILE A 209 5.43 0.43 5.64
CA ILE A 209 6.46 -0.58 5.97
C ILE A 209 7.29 -0.02 7.12
N SER A 210 7.10 -0.57 8.31
CA SER A 210 7.62 0.09 9.50
C SER A 210 9.09 -0.18 9.76
N ASP A 211 9.63 -1.37 9.50
CA ASP A 211 11.07 -1.65 9.69
C ASP A 211 12.01 -0.67 8.95
N PRO A 212 11.75 -0.26 7.70
CA PRO A 212 12.49 0.82 7.04
C PRO A 212 11.94 2.22 7.37
N GLY A 213 10.76 2.31 7.99
CA GLY A 213 10.13 3.56 8.40
C GLY A 213 9.53 4.35 7.25
N VAL A 214 8.81 3.69 6.34
CA VAL A 214 8.30 4.30 5.10
C VAL A 214 6.81 4.10 4.89
N THR A 215 6.21 4.99 4.12
CA THR A 215 4.85 4.84 3.57
C THR A 215 4.88 5.07 2.07
N LEU A 216 4.11 4.29 1.35
CA LEU A 216 3.77 4.49 -0.06
C LEU A 216 2.27 4.70 -0.16
N GLU A 217 1.89 5.81 -0.78
CA GLU A 217 0.51 6.20 -0.98
C GLU A 217 0.30 6.60 -2.44
N ILE A 218 -0.74 6.09 -3.06
CA ILE A 218 -1.03 6.36 -4.47
C ILE A 218 -2.50 6.72 -4.60
N PHE A 219 -2.78 7.81 -5.30
CA PHE A 219 -4.12 8.26 -5.66
C PHE A 219 -4.35 8.12 -7.15
N LEU A 220 -5.60 7.86 -7.51
CA LEU A 220 -6.16 8.17 -8.82
C LEU A 220 -7.37 9.06 -8.62
N GLU A 221 -7.30 10.29 -9.15
CA GLU A 221 -8.37 11.27 -9.06
C GLU A 221 -8.94 11.54 -10.46
N CYS A 222 -10.25 11.37 -10.60
CA CYS A 222 -10.98 11.62 -11.84
C CYS A 222 -12.16 12.57 -11.56
N ALA A 223 -12.71 13.16 -12.63
CA ALA A 223 -14.02 13.79 -12.53
C ALA A 223 -15.08 12.77 -12.04
N PRO A 224 -16.05 13.15 -11.20
CA PRO A 224 -16.96 12.21 -10.54
C PRO A 224 -17.77 11.32 -11.49
N ASP A 225 -18.10 11.82 -12.67
CA ASP A 225 -18.86 11.15 -13.73
C ASP A 225 -17.97 10.41 -14.75
N ASN A 226 -16.66 10.47 -14.59
CA ASN A 226 -15.68 9.89 -15.50
C ASN A 226 -14.56 9.12 -14.77
N LEU A 227 -14.93 8.40 -13.70
CA LEU A 227 -14.00 7.52 -13.00
C LEU A 227 -13.48 6.43 -13.94
N ALA A 228 -12.15 6.31 -14.03
CA ALA A 228 -11.51 5.24 -14.79
C ALA A 228 -11.91 3.86 -14.25
N PRO A 229 -11.99 2.81 -15.10
CA PRO A 229 -12.23 1.45 -14.63
C PRO A 229 -11.13 0.96 -13.66
N SER A 230 -11.48 0.04 -12.76
CA SER A 230 -10.54 -0.59 -11.83
C SER A 230 -9.33 -1.22 -12.53
N ASP A 231 -9.52 -1.79 -13.72
CA ASP A 231 -8.42 -2.37 -14.50
C ASP A 231 -7.37 -1.31 -14.88
N THR A 232 -7.79 -0.09 -15.19
CA THR A 232 -6.88 1.05 -15.49
C THR A 232 -6.10 1.46 -14.24
N TRP A 233 -6.78 1.47 -13.09
CA TRP A 233 -6.14 1.74 -11.79
C TRP A 233 -5.08 0.68 -11.47
N HIS A 234 -5.42 -0.61 -11.57
CA HIS A 234 -4.48 -1.69 -11.31
C HIS A 234 -3.33 -1.71 -12.32
N GLN A 235 -3.57 -1.38 -13.59
CA GLN A 235 -2.49 -1.19 -14.57
C GLN A 235 -1.49 -0.13 -14.11
N PHE A 236 -1.97 1.01 -13.58
CA PHE A 236 -1.09 2.03 -13.03
C PHE A 236 -0.26 1.49 -11.85
N LEU A 237 -0.90 0.83 -10.88
CA LEU A 237 -0.19 0.21 -9.75
C LEU A 237 0.86 -0.80 -10.21
N PHE A 238 0.51 -1.69 -11.15
CA PHE A 238 1.44 -2.69 -11.71
C PHE A 238 2.61 -2.08 -12.46
N SER A 239 2.42 -0.91 -13.07
CA SER A 239 3.53 -0.19 -13.72
C SER A 239 4.45 0.54 -12.75
N THR A 240 4.03 0.74 -11.50
CA THR A 240 4.86 1.39 -10.47
C THR A 240 5.87 0.41 -9.89
N ARG A 241 7.14 0.80 -9.91
CA ARG A 241 8.27 0.08 -9.32
C ARG A 241 8.91 0.91 -8.22
N VAL A 242 9.11 0.28 -7.07
CA VAL A 242 9.77 0.85 -5.89
C VAL A 242 11.08 0.09 -5.66
N GLU A 243 12.21 0.75 -5.87
CA GLU A 243 13.54 0.17 -5.75
C GLU A 243 14.19 0.62 -4.43
N GLY A 244 15.01 -0.24 -3.83
CA GLY A 244 15.67 0.03 -2.54
C GLY A 244 14.83 -0.35 -1.32
N LEU A 245 13.73 -1.10 -1.52
CA LEU A 245 12.89 -1.65 -0.46
C LEU A 245 12.60 -3.14 -0.70
N ASP A 246 12.60 -3.88 0.41
CA ASP A 246 12.05 -5.23 0.51
C ASP A 246 10.92 -5.19 1.53
N ALA A 247 9.69 -5.03 1.05
CA ALA A 247 8.55 -4.80 1.93
C ALA A 247 8.09 -6.06 2.65
N GLY A 248 8.33 -7.23 2.04
CA GLY A 248 7.79 -8.51 2.49
C GLY A 248 6.26 -8.52 2.61
N ALA A 249 5.75 -9.55 3.28
CA ALA A 249 4.33 -9.66 3.60
C ALA A 249 3.90 -8.57 4.61
N MET A 250 2.61 -8.19 4.59
CA MET A 250 2.04 -7.35 5.64
C MET A 250 1.93 -8.16 6.93
N GLY A 251 2.79 -7.85 7.91
CA GLY A 251 2.80 -8.46 9.25
C GLY A 251 1.72 -7.94 10.18
#